data_AF-A0A9N8E4K3-F1
#
_entry.id   AF-A0A9N8E4K3-F1
#
_cell.length_a   1.000
_cell.length_b   1.000
_cell.length_c   1.000
_cell.angle_alpha   90.00
_cell.angle_beta   90.00
_cell.angle_gamma   90.00
#
_symmetry.space_group_name_H-M   'P 1'
#
loop_
_entity.id
_entity.type
_entity.pdbx_description
1 polymer ?
#
loop_
_entity_poly.entity_id
_entity_poly.type
_entity_poly.pdbx_seq_one_letter_code
_entity_poly.pdbx_strand_id
1 'polypeptide(L)'
;MLDTNWDHPNLVSFIVMREPISRSLAGDGKMMRKYPTIWDKAGVAKNGTLEDFWQFAQEPVHNNNYALRILSDSTCCNGSNTDVSYLEEAKEFVSRFTFVIDIACLGDSLQKLADVLGIELTQNTKSADSHHQHKTLEERIPYPKVLNYLKEKNKRDIELYEWSKTRSILECSALEQQKVPASDSNKKVP
;
A
#
# COMPACT_ATOMS: atom_id res chain seq x y z
N MET A 1 0.73 -17.32 13.02
CA MET A 1 1.30 -15.98 13.33
C MET A 1 1.16 -15.61 14.81
N LEU A 2 0.26 -16.23 15.57
CA LEU A 2 0.05 -15.94 16.99
C LEU A 2 1.19 -16.40 17.92
N ASP A 3 2.00 -17.38 17.50
CA ASP A 3 3.09 -17.92 18.34
C ASP A 3 4.39 -17.09 18.31
N THR A 4 4.48 -16.10 17.41
CA THR A 4 5.67 -15.24 17.35
C THR A 4 5.61 -14.19 18.46
N ASN A 5 6.63 -14.18 19.32
CA ASN A 5 6.80 -13.13 20.33
C ASN A 5 7.36 -11.85 19.69
N TRP A 6 6.48 -11.07 19.05
CA TRP A 6 6.82 -9.79 18.42
C TRP A 6 7.33 -8.73 19.40
N ASP A 7 7.05 -8.90 20.70
CA ASP A 7 7.40 -7.97 21.78
C ASP A 7 8.73 -8.34 22.48
N HIS A 8 9.49 -9.28 21.92
CA HIS A 8 10.75 -9.71 22.51
C HIS A 8 11.77 -8.55 22.52
N PRO A 9 12.43 -8.24 23.66
CA PRO A 9 13.26 -7.03 23.81
C PRO A 9 14.48 -6.98 22.88
N ASN A 10 14.93 -8.14 22.37
CA ASN A 10 16.05 -8.25 21.42
C ASN A 10 15.59 -8.45 19.97
N LEU A 11 14.31 -8.25 19.66
CA LEU A 11 13.77 -8.34 18.31
C LEU A 11 13.50 -6.95 17.76
N VAL A 12 14.06 -6.66 16.59
CA VAL A 12 13.63 -5.53 15.77
C VAL A 12 12.69 -6.07 14.70
N SER A 13 11.44 -5.63 14.71
CA SER A 13 10.42 -6.05 13.76
C SER A 13 9.92 -4.84 12.96
N PHE A 14 9.63 -5.05 11.69
CA PHE A 14 8.97 -4.03 10.89
C PHE A 14 7.90 -4.64 10.00
N ILE A 15 6.87 -3.86 9.71
CA ILE A 15 5.81 -4.22 8.77
C ILE A 15 5.74 -3.19 7.65
N VAL A 16 5.61 -3.67 6.42
CA VAL A 16 5.41 -2.82 5.24
C VAL A 16 3.93 -2.78 4.90
N MET A 17 3.35 -1.59 4.98
CA MET A 17 1.96 -1.30 4.64
C MET A 17 1.88 -0.65 3.26
N ARG A 18 0.77 -0.89 2.58
CA ARG A 18 0.50 -0.37 1.23
C ARG A 18 -0.98 -0.05 1.10
N GLU A 19 -1.29 1.02 0.37
CA GLU A 19 -2.68 1.39 0.07
C GLU A 19 -3.43 0.17 -0.54
N PRO A 20 -4.57 -0.25 0.04
CA PRO A 20 -5.19 -1.54 -0.26
C PRO A 20 -5.54 -1.79 -1.73
N ILE A 21 -6.05 -0.77 -2.42
CA ILE A 21 -6.47 -0.91 -3.82
C ILE A 21 -5.23 -0.97 -4.72
N SER A 22 -4.22 -0.13 -4.46
CA SER A 22 -2.94 -0.13 -5.13
C SER A 22 -2.20 -1.45 -4.95
N ARG A 23 -2.30 -2.08 -3.77
CA ARG A 23 -1.79 -3.43 -3.50
C ARG A 23 -2.50 -4.46 -4.38
N SER A 24 -3.83 -4.45 -4.43
CA SER A 24 -4.60 -5.33 -5.31
C SER A 24 -4.25 -5.16 -6.79
N LEU A 25 -4.03 -3.92 -7.22
CA LEU A 25 -3.64 -3.59 -8.59
C LEU A 25 -2.14 -3.83 -8.89
N ALA A 26 -1.29 -4.05 -7.88
CA ALA A 26 0.09 -4.48 -8.10
C ALA A 26 0.12 -5.84 -8.80
N GLY A 27 -0.95 -6.62 -8.61
CA GLY A 27 -1.13 -7.94 -9.19
C GLY A 27 -0.23 -8.96 -8.54
N ASP A 28 -0.71 -10.20 -8.49
CA ASP A 28 0.17 -11.34 -8.44
C ASP A 28 0.10 -12.06 -9.79
N GLY A 29 1.00 -13.02 -10.01
CA GLY A 29 1.01 -13.76 -11.27
C GLY A 29 -0.33 -14.48 -11.56
N LYS A 30 -1.15 -14.77 -10.55
CA LYS A 30 -2.46 -15.41 -10.73
C LYS A 30 -3.49 -14.40 -11.23
N MET A 31 -3.57 -13.22 -10.63
CA MET A 31 -4.47 -12.14 -11.02
C MET A 31 -4.13 -11.60 -12.41
N MET A 32 -2.84 -11.44 -12.72
CA MET A 32 -2.39 -11.03 -14.06
C MET A 32 -2.79 -12.03 -15.14
N ARG A 33 -2.74 -13.35 -14.84
CA ARG A 33 -3.22 -14.39 -15.76
C ARG A 33 -4.74 -14.44 -15.88
N LYS A 34 -5.46 -14.16 -14.79
CA LYS A 34 -6.93 -14.22 -14.75
C LYS A 34 -7.58 -13.02 -15.45
N TYR A 35 -6.99 -11.82 -15.34
CA TYR A 35 -7.48 -10.61 -15.99
C TYR A 35 -6.38 -9.94 -16.83
N PRO A 36 -5.91 -10.59 -17.92
CA PRO A 36 -4.79 -10.12 -18.73
C PRO A 36 -5.10 -8.83 -19.53
N THR A 37 -6.34 -8.36 -19.50
CA THR A 37 -6.75 -7.07 -20.06
C THR A 37 -6.57 -5.91 -19.09
N ILE A 38 -6.50 -6.19 -17.78
CA ILE A 38 -6.22 -5.19 -16.74
C ILE A 38 -4.72 -4.96 -16.59
N TRP A 39 -3.87 -5.96 -16.84
CA TRP A 39 -2.41 -5.84 -16.74
C TRP A 39 -1.70 -6.10 -18.07
N ASP A 40 -0.59 -5.42 -18.34
CA ASP A 40 0.36 -5.84 -19.35
C ASP A 40 1.38 -6.87 -18.83
N LYS A 41 2.29 -7.33 -19.69
CA LYS A 41 3.33 -8.31 -19.33
C LYS A 41 4.33 -7.77 -18.29
N ALA A 42 4.37 -6.46 -18.08
CA ALA A 42 5.19 -5.78 -17.08
C ALA A 42 4.41 -5.45 -15.80
N GLY A 43 3.14 -5.87 -15.68
CA GLY A 43 2.29 -5.58 -14.53
C GLY A 43 1.74 -4.15 -14.50
N VAL A 44 1.81 -3.42 -15.62
CA VAL A 44 1.25 -2.06 -15.74
C VAL A 44 -0.22 -2.15 -16.11
N ALA A 45 -1.07 -1.35 -15.46
CA ALA A 45 -2.49 -1.32 -15.73
C ALA A 45 -2.77 -0.90 -17.19
N LYS A 46 -3.44 -1.77 -17.96
CA LYS A 46 -3.99 -1.50 -19.28
C LYS A 46 -5.39 -0.89 -19.17
N ASN A 47 -5.89 -0.35 -20.29
CA ASN A 47 -7.30 0.01 -20.45
C ASN A 47 -8.16 -1.26 -20.57
N GLY A 48 -8.28 -2.02 -19.48
CA GLY A 48 -9.22 -3.14 -19.37
C GLY A 48 -10.66 -2.66 -19.59
N THR A 49 -11.55 -3.56 -19.97
CA THR A 49 -12.96 -3.21 -20.17
C THR A 49 -13.66 -3.01 -18.82
N LEU A 50 -14.80 -2.30 -18.81
CA LEU A 50 -15.62 -2.15 -17.61
C LEU A 50 -15.96 -3.52 -16.99
N GLU A 51 -16.30 -4.50 -17.82
CA GLU A 51 -16.63 -5.86 -17.40
C GLU A 51 -15.45 -6.56 -16.71
N ASP A 52 -14.24 -6.47 -17.28
CA ASP A 52 -13.04 -7.05 -16.67
C ASP A 52 -12.78 -6.44 -15.29
N PHE A 53 -12.85 -5.11 -15.19
CA PHE A 53 -12.69 -4.41 -13.92
C PHE A 53 -13.77 -4.78 -12.91
N TRP A 54 -14.99 -5.08 -13.37
CA TRP A 54 -16.07 -5.55 -12.51
C TRP A 54 -15.85 -6.95 -11.97
N GLN A 55 -15.44 -7.87 -12.83
CA GLN A 55 -15.09 -9.22 -12.42
C GLN A 55 -13.87 -9.22 -11.49
N PHE A 56 -12.88 -8.35 -11.75
CA PHE A 56 -11.76 -8.13 -10.84
C PHE A 56 -12.28 -7.64 -9.49
N ALA A 57 -13.07 -6.57 -9.44
CA ALA A 57 -13.54 -6.00 -8.18
C ALA A 57 -14.33 -6.99 -7.31
N GLN A 58 -15.06 -7.92 -7.94
CA GLN A 58 -15.83 -8.97 -7.26
C GLN A 58 -14.97 -10.13 -6.73
N GLU A 59 -13.69 -10.25 -7.12
CA GLU A 59 -12.79 -11.31 -6.64
C GLU A 59 -12.78 -11.40 -5.10
N PRO A 60 -13.21 -12.53 -4.51
CA PRO A 60 -13.42 -12.63 -3.06
C PRO A 60 -12.11 -12.74 -2.28
N VAL A 61 -11.05 -13.27 -2.89
CA VAL A 61 -9.79 -13.52 -2.16
C VAL A 61 -8.88 -12.30 -2.22
N HIS A 62 -8.66 -11.68 -3.38
CA HIS A 62 -7.58 -10.71 -3.58
C HIS A 62 -8.03 -9.26 -3.35
N ASN A 63 -9.34 -9.00 -3.45
CA ASN A 63 -9.91 -7.65 -3.46
C ASN A 63 -10.92 -7.42 -2.32
N ASN A 64 -10.73 -8.14 -1.20
CA ASN A 64 -11.58 -8.08 -0.02
C ASN A 64 -10.72 -8.04 1.25
N ASN A 65 -10.47 -6.83 1.74
CA ASN A 65 -9.76 -6.53 2.98
C ASN A 65 -8.54 -7.43 3.23
N TYR A 66 -7.67 -7.52 2.22
CA TYR A 66 -6.62 -8.55 2.20
C TYR A 66 -5.63 -8.39 3.37
N ALA A 67 -5.14 -7.18 3.69
CA ALA A 67 -4.21 -7.05 4.83
C ALA A 67 -4.93 -7.35 6.13
N LEU A 68 -6.15 -6.85 6.31
CA LEU A 68 -7.00 -7.21 7.44
C LEU A 68 -7.05 -8.72 7.63
N ARG A 69 -7.39 -9.51 6.60
CA ARG A 69 -7.44 -10.99 6.69
C ARG A 69 -6.10 -11.65 7.05
N ILE A 70 -4.98 -11.05 6.65
CA ILE A 70 -3.65 -11.58 6.98
C ILE A 70 -3.29 -11.25 8.43
N LEU A 71 -3.72 -10.08 8.93
CA LEU A 71 -3.34 -9.54 10.22
C LEU A 71 -4.34 -9.90 11.33
N SER A 72 -5.58 -10.21 10.97
CA SER A 72 -6.59 -10.82 11.83
C SER A 72 -6.65 -12.32 11.61
N ASP A 73 -7.39 -13.03 12.46
CA ASP A 73 -7.57 -14.47 12.29
C ASP A 73 -8.31 -14.80 10.97
N SER A 74 -8.10 -16.03 10.49
CA SER A 74 -8.49 -16.61 9.22
C SER A 74 -9.98 -16.55 8.85
N THR A 75 -10.86 -16.16 9.78
CA THR A 75 -12.31 -16.04 9.57
C THR A 75 -12.75 -14.69 8.98
N CYS A 76 -11.85 -13.72 8.84
CA CYS A 76 -12.10 -12.49 8.09
C CYS A 76 -12.12 -12.76 6.57
N CYS A 77 -12.85 -12.06 5.69
CA CYS A 77 -13.59 -10.80 5.80
C CYS A 77 -14.81 -10.84 4.85
N ASN A 78 -15.81 -9.98 5.08
CA ASN A 78 -17.06 -9.95 4.28
C ASN A 78 -17.27 -8.62 3.53
N GLY A 79 -16.23 -8.16 2.81
CA GLY A 79 -16.28 -6.93 2.02
C GLY A 79 -16.68 -5.72 2.87
N SER A 80 -17.68 -4.98 2.41
CA SER A 80 -18.19 -3.79 3.11
C SER A 80 -18.83 -4.10 4.47
N ASN A 81 -19.24 -5.36 4.69
CA ASN A 81 -19.84 -5.81 5.95
C ASN A 81 -18.81 -6.38 6.93
N THR A 82 -17.53 -6.15 6.69
CA THR A 82 -16.48 -6.62 7.60
C THR A 82 -16.60 -5.91 8.94
N ASP A 83 -16.72 -6.72 10.00
CA ASP A 83 -16.88 -6.26 11.37
C ASP A 83 -15.69 -5.40 11.81
N VAL A 84 -15.95 -4.42 12.67
CA VAL A 84 -14.93 -3.49 13.18
C VAL A 84 -13.94 -4.19 14.12
N SER A 85 -14.33 -5.29 14.78
CA SER A 85 -13.44 -6.10 15.62
C SER A 85 -12.17 -6.54 14.88
N TYR A 86 -12.30 -6.99 13.63
CA TYR A 86 -11.13 -7.35 12.81
C TYR A 86 -10.18 -6.19 12.54
N LEU A 87 -10.69 -4.95 12.47
CA LEU A 87 -9.86 -3.76 12.36
C LEU A 87 -9.10 -3.50 13.66
N GLU A 88 -9.76 -3.61 14.80
CA GLU A 88 -9.12 -3.38 16.09
C GLU A 88 -8.08 -4.46 16.41
N GLU A 89 -8.36 -5.73 16.12
CA GLU A 89 -7.39 -6.83 16.22
C GLU A 89 -6.16 -6.58 15.32
N ALA A 90 -6.38 -6.17 14.06
CA ALA A 90 -5.28 -5.88 13.15
C ALA A 90 -4.46 -4.68 13.63
N LYS A 91 -5.09 -3.63 14.16
CA LYS A 91 -4.38 -2.48 14.77
C LYS A 91 -3.56 -2.93 15.98
N GLU A 92 -4.14 -3.73 16.86
CA GLU A 92 -3.43 -4.29 18.02
C GLU A 92 -2.20 -5.08 17.56
N PHE A 93 -2.36 -5.96 16.58
CA PHE A 93 -1.24 -6.74 16.04
C PHE A 93 -0.16 -5.86 15.40
N VAL A 94 -0.54 -4.89 14.56
CA VAL A 94 0.39 -3.94 13.94
C VAL A 94 1.12 -3.08 14.98
N SER A 95 0.47 -2.78 16.11
CA SER A 95 1.07 -1.96 17.18
C SER A 95 2.28 -2.61 17.87
N ARG A 96 2.43 -3.94 17.71
CA ARG A 96 3.53 -4.74 18.27
C ARG A 96 4.81 -4.67 17.44
N PHE A 97 4.75 -4.14 16.22
CA PHE A 97 5.94 -3.96 15.39
C PHE A 97 6.76 -2.76 15.86
N THR A 98 8.09 -2.89 15.84
CA THR A 98 9.00 -1.77 16.18
C THR A 98 8.84 -0.62 15.20
N PHE A 99 8.69 -0.93 13.91
CA PHE A 99 8.52 0.06 12.84
C PHE A 99 7.38 -0.29 11.90
N VAL A 100 6.62 0.73 11.51
CA VAL A 100 5.71 0.65 10.36
C VAL A 100 6.37 1.39 9.19
N ILE A 101 6.36 0.78 8.02
CA ILE A 101 6.92 1.33 6.79
C ILE A 101 5.78 1.48 5.79
N ASP A 102 5.58 2.68 5.26
CA ASP A 102 4.70 2.88 4.11
C ASP A 102 5.51 2.67 2.82
N ILE A 103 5.05 1.75 1.98
CA ILE A 103 5.71 1.42 0.72
C ILE A 103 5.79 2.63 -0.24
N ALA A 104 4.91 3.62 -0.09
CA ALA A 104 4.89 4.81 -0.95
C ALA A 104 6.22 5.59 -0.90
N CYS A 105 6.92 5.55 0.24
CA CYS A 105 8.26 6.10 0.41
C CYS A 105 9.24 5.04 0.96
N LEU A 106 9.19 3.83 0.39
CA LEU A 106 9.99 2.69 0.86
C LEU A 106 11.50 3.02 0.95
N GLY A 107 12.07 3.65 -0.08
CA GLY A 107 13.50 3.99 -0.11
C GLY A 107 13.90 4.90 1.05
N ASP A 108 13.18 6.01 1.22
CA ASP A 108 13.38 6.96 2.32
C ASP A 108 13.14 6.28 3.68
N SER A 109 12.12 5.43 3.79
CA SER A 109 11.78 4.72 5.03
C SER A 109 12.86 3.70 5.43
N LEU A 110 13.44 2.99 4.46
CA LEU A 110 14.53 2.07 4.70
C LEU A 110 15.81 2.80 5.10
N GLN A 111 16.10 3.95 4.48
CA GLN A 111 17.22 4.79 4.89
C GLN A 111 17.03 5.26 6.33
N LYS A 112 15.84 5.77 6.68
CA LYS A 112 15.53 6.20 8.04
C LYS A 112 15.65 5.08 9.06
N LEU A 113 15.20 3.87 8.70
CA LEU A 113 15.35 2.68 9.54
C LEU A 113 16.82 2.35 9.77
N ALA A 114 17.63 2.38 8.72
CA ALA A 114 19.07 2.10 8.82
C ALA A 114 19.79 3.11 9.73
N ASP A 115 19.45 4.39 9.61
CA ASP A 115 19.99 5.45 10.48
C ASP A 115 19.67 5.18 11.95
N VAL A 116 18.43 4.78 12.26
CA VAL A 116 17.98 4.45 13.63
C VAL A 116 18.73 3.23 14.18
N LEU A 117 19.04 2.25 13.34
CA LEU A 117 19.74 1.04 13.72
C LEU A 117 21.26 1.18 13.70
N GLY A 118 21.81 2.32 13.27
CA GLY A 118 23.25 2.50 13.08
C GLY A 118 23.83 1.58 12.02
N ILE A 119 23.03 1.20 11.02
CA ILE A 119 23.43 0.34 9.90
C ILE A 119 23.75 1.23 8.70
N GLU A 120 24.93 1.04 8.10
CA GLU A 120 25.23 1.66 6.81
C GLU A 120 24.56 0.87 5.68
N LEU A 121 23.63 1.50 4.96
CA LEU A 121 23.15 0.94 3.70
C LEU A 121 24.24 1.11 2.65
N THR A 122 24.78 -0.01 2.14
CA THR A 122 25.65 0.02 0.96
C THR A 122 24.90 0.69 -0.20
N GLN A 123 25.51 1.71 -0.82
CA GLN A 123 24.91 2.69 -1.75
C GLN A 123 24.17 2.14 -2.99
N ASN A 124 24.05 0.83 -3.16
CA ASN A 124 23.29 0.18 -4.24
C ASN A 124 21.77 0.29 -4.09
N THR A 125 21.25 0.91 -3.03
CA THR A 125 19.82 1.24 -2.91
C THR A 125 19.46 2.59 -3.54
N LYS A 126 20.44 3.40 -3.98
CA LYS A 126 20.22 4.67 -4.71
C LYS A 126 19.55 4.49 -6.08
N SER A 127 19.26 3.26 -6.50
CA SER A 127 18.40 3.00 -7.66
C SER A 127 16.92 3.26 -7.41
N ALA A 128 16.51 3.63 -6.19
CA ALA A 128 15.13 4.01 -5.89
C ALA A 128 14.76 5.45 -6.33
N ASP A 129 15.65 6.17 -7.03
CA ASP A 129 15.38 7.50 -7.58
C ASP A 129 14.27 7.54 -8.64
N SER A 130 13.80 6.38 -9.12
CA SER A 130 12.48 6.32 -9.72
C SER A 130 11.45 6.03 -8.63
N HIS A 131 11.00 7.08 -7.93
CA HIS A 131 9.57 7.16 -7.67
C HIS A 131 8.92 7.19 -9.05
N HIS A 132 8.75 6.02 -9.68
CA HIS A 132 7.85 5.90 -10.80
C HIS A 132 6.55 6.48 -10.26
N GLN A 133 6.17 7.66 -10.75
CA GLN A 133 4.90 8.27 -10.40
C GLN A 133 3.86 7.19 -10.67
N HIS A 134 3.43 6.54 -9.60
CA HIS A 134 2.45 5.50 -9.72
C HIS A 134 1.20 6.24 -10.12
N LYS A 135 0.69 5.90 -11.30
CA LYS A 135 -0.60 6.39 -11.77
C LYS A 135 -1.59 6.36 -10.61
N THR A 136 -2.38 7.40 -10.48
CA THR A 136 -3.41 7.48 -9.43
C THR A 136 -4.37 6.29 -9.55
N LEU A 137 -5.13 6.00 -8.50
CA LEU A 137 -6.13 4.94 -8.58
C LEU A 137 -7.16 5.22 -9.68
N GLU A 138 -7.50 6.48 -9.88
CA GLU A 138 -8.40 6.97 -10.92
C GLU A 138 -7.82 6.74 -12.33
N GLU A 139 -6.50 6.90 -12.50
CA GLU A 139 -5.81 6.61 -13.76
C GLU A 139 -5.66 5.10 -14.02
N ARG A 140 -5.61 4.28 -12.96
CA ARG A 140 -5.47 2.80 -13.06
C ARG A 140 -6.82 2.09 -13.17
N ILE A 141 -7.89 2.68 -12.63
CA ILE A 141 -9.28 2.19 -12.71
C ILE A 141 -10.13 3.34 -13.28
N PRO A 142 -10.26 3.46 -14.61
CA PRO A 142 -10.94 4.58 -15.27
C PRO A 142 -12.48 4.51 -15.15
N TYR A 143 -13.00 3.69 -14.23
CA TYR A 143 -14.43 3.45 -14.02
C TYR A 143 -14.81 3.84 -12.58
N PRO A 144 -15.34 5.05 -12.34
CA PRO A 144 -15.59 5.56 -10.99
C PRO A 144 -16.50 4.66 -10.15
N LYS A 145 -17.52 4.04 -10.77
CA LYS A 145 -18.38 3.06 -10.09
C LYS A 145 -17.58 1.87 -9.58
N VAL A 146 -16.58 1.43 -10.34
CA VAL A 146 -15.70 0.32 -9.95
C VAL A 146 -14.81 0.70 -8.78
N LEU A 147 -14.17 1.87 -8.90
CA LEU A 147 -13.30 2.37 -7.86
C LEU A 147 -14.06 2.59 -6.54
N ASN A 148 -15.26 3.17 -6.60
CA ASN A 148 -16.08 3.39 -5.40
C ASN A 148 -16.50 2.08 -4.74
N TYR A 149 -16.90 1.09 -5.52
CA TYR A 149 -17.20 -0.24 -4.97
C TYR A 149 -15.98 -0.89 -4.33
N LEU A 150 -14.79 -0.77 -4.92
CA LEU A 150 -13.55 -1.26 -4.31
C LEU A 150 -13.22 -0.55 -3.01
N LYS A 151 -13.41 0.79 -2.95
CA LYS A 151 -13.25 1.59 -1.73
C LYS A 151 -14.20 1.12 -0.63
N GLU A 152 -15.48 0.97 -0.94
CA GLU A 152 -16.47 0.47 0.03
C GLU A 152 -16.20 -0.98 0.45
N LYS A 153 -15.81 -1.85 -0.48
CA LYS A 153 -15.51 -3.26 -0.20
C LYS A 153 -14.27 -3.41 0.68
N ASN A 154 -13.28 -2.53 0.54
CA ASN A 154 -12.03 -2.56 1.29
C ASN A 154 -11.96 -1.49 2.39
N LYS A 155 -13.10 -0.95 2.81
CA LYS A 155 -13.18 0.18 3.76
C LYS A 155 -12.36 -0.05 5.02
N ARG A 156 -12.43 -1.25 5.62
CA ARG A 156 -11.70 -1.57 6.85
C ARG A 156 -10.19 -1.65 6.62
N ASP A 157 -9.77 -2.21 5.50
CA ASP A 157 -8.36 -2.24 5.11
C ASP A 157 -7.82 -0.83 4.82
N ILE A 158 -8.65 0.04 4.26
CA ILE A 158 -8.32 1.46 4.05
C ILE A 158 -8.17 2.16 5.40
N GLU A 159 -9.11 1.97 6.32
CA GLU A 159 -9.03 2.51 7.69
C GLU A 159 -7.77 2.01 8.43
N LEU A 160 -7.40 0.74 8.27
CA LEU A 160 -6.16 0.20 8.82
C LEU A 160 -4.93 0.88 8.21
N TYR A 161 -4.89 1.02 6.89
CA TYR A 161 -3.78 1.69 6.19
C TYR A 161 -3.62 3.14 6.65
N GLU A 162 -4.72 3.91 6.65
CA GLU A 162 -4.72 5.30 7.10
C GLU A 162 -4.25 5.46 8.54
N TRP A 163 -4.73 4.59 9.45
CA TRP A 163 -4.24 4.55 10.82
C TRP A 163 -2.74 4.20 10.87
N SER A 164 -2.29 3.21 10.09
CA SER A 164 -0.90 2.77 10.10
C SER A 164 0.09 3.86 9.66
N LYS A 165 -0.32 4.75 8.74
CA LYS A 165 0.50 5.91 8.32
C LYS A 165 0.85 6.85 9.47
N THR A 166 -0.04 7.02 10.45
CA THR A 166 0.23 7.85 11.64
C THR A 166 1.31 7.28 12.56
N ARG A 167 1.69 6.02 12.33
CA ARG A 167 2.73 5.29 13.06
C ARG A 167 3.94 4.95 12.19
N SER A 168 3.91 5.30 10.90
CA SER A 168 5.01 5.03 10.00
C SER A 168 6.27 5.77 10.43
N ILE A 169 7.42 5.15 10.23
CA ILE A 169 8.73 5.74 10.53
C ILE A 169 8.97 7.06 9.76
N LEU A 170 8.30 7.22 8.62
CA LEU A 170 8.22 8.44 7.84
C LEU A 170 6.79 8.68 7.37
N GLU A 171 6.38 9.96 7.38
CA GLU A 171 5.15 10.40 6.76
C GLU A 171 5.39 10.74 5.28
N CYS A 172 5.01 9.83 4.37
CA CYS A 172 5.30 9.98 2.94
C CYS A 172 4.64 11.22 2.30
N SER A 173 3.46 11.64 2.77
CA SER A 173 2.73 12.83 2.28
C SER A 173 3.52 14.12 2.47
N ALA A 174 4.33 14.22 3.52
CA ALA A 174 5.15 15.40 3.78
C ALA A 174 6.37 15.49 2.85
N LEU A 175 6.86 14.36 2.33
CA LEU A 175 8.01 14.31 1.42
C LEU A 175 7.66 14.76 -0.01
N GLU A 176 6.43 14.50 -0.46
CA GLU A 176 5.96 14.96 -1.79
C GLU A 176 5.88 16.49 -1.87
N GLN A 177 5.53 17.16 -0.76
CA GLN A 177 5.45 18.63 -0.69
C GLN A 177 6.83 19.31 -0.73
N GLN A 178 7.89 18.61 -0.29
CA GLN A 178 9.26 19.13 -0.29
C GLN A 178 9.97 18.92 -1.64
N LYS A 179 9.47 18.01 -2.49
CA LYS A 179 10.03 17.71 -3.81
C LYS A 179 9.47 18.60 -4.94
N VAL A 180 8.55 19.51 -4.66
CA VAL A 180 8.11 20.53 -5.64
C VAL A 180 9.20 21.61 -5.73
N PRO A 181 9.94 21.74 -6.84
CA PRO A 181 10.87 22.85 -6.99
C PRO A 181 10.06 24.13 -7.04
N ALA A 182 10.51 25.14 -6.28
CA ALA A 182 10.04 26.52 -6.43
C ALA A 182 10.08 26.88 -7.93
N SER A 183 8.90 27.00 -8.54
CA SER A 183 8.77 27.30 -9.96
C SER A 183 9.30 28.70 -10.26
N ASP A 184 10.42 28.76 -10.97
CA ASP A 184 10.85 29.78 -11.93
C ASP A 184 10.23 31.19 -11.78
N SER A 185 10.78 31.97 -10.85
CA SER A 185 10.70 33.44 -10.90
C SER A 185 11.92 34.00 -11.66
N ASN A 186 12.00 33.77 -12.98
CA ASN A 186 12.85 34.58 -13.86
C ASN A 186 12.51 34.36 -15.35
N LYS A 187 11.38 34.92 -15.80
CA LYS A 187 11.25 35.35 -17.19
C LYS A 187 11.49 36.85 -17.27
N LYS A 188 12.75 37.22 -17.55
CA LYS A 188 13.07 38.51 -18.17
C LYS A 188 12.49 38.49 -19.58
N VAL A 189 11.52 39.36 -19.82
CA VAL A 189 10.99 39.68 -21.15
C VAL A 189 12.02 40.60 -21.84
N PRO A 190 12.42 40.32 -23.09
CA PRO A 190 13.24 41.23 -23.88
C PRO A 190 12.48 42.48 -24.32
#